data_AF-A0A0D0C8K5-F1
#
_entry.id   AF-A0A0D0C8K5-F1
#
_cell.length_a   1.000
_cell.length_b   1.000
_cell.length_c   1.000
_cell.angle_alpha   90.00
_cell.angle_beta   90.00
_cell.angle_gamma   90.00
#
_symmetry.space_group_name_H-M   'P 1'
#
loop_
_entity.id
_entity.type
_entity.pdbx_description
1 polymer ?
#
loop_
_entity_poly.entity_id
_entity_poly.type
_entity_poly.pdbx_seq_one_letter_code
_entity_poly.pdbx_strand_id
1 'polypeptide(L)'
;MLQKPVSKGGKNLISLEALRDAIGLMRMKVYLNYGKSHSIWTRFADDLARRAITKEGARRLPKEELRINLLLQNWDIVGNQLPAYLSELMKLSKKYGVQAEVQDPTKDLCRAMPAWDHFGSDPHKRQLNNVECSKCLQSNYEVKTIGDLEDMTKCIEQSNHKLTSNCDCQDCKVDRMYQCTKPVECADQAQKVLDTLLPKWNPKLKEETTPEEEQEPEEETSEAFKAPRKITQLKDSFRVFTNAQEYKSSPEAPTGLREEEPLEGNRDEQTTVYIGGSAMNSGSANAKSGGGVWHGENNE
;
A
#
# COMPACT_ATOMS: atom_id res chain seq x y z
N MET A 1 24.31 -4.86 28.03
CA MET A 1 25.67 -4.25 28.15
C MET A 1 26.56 -4.56 26.96
N LEU A 2 26.73 -5.83 26.56
CA LEU A 2 27.69 -6.21 25.51
C LEU A 2 27.37 -5.72 24.09
N GLN A 3 26.10 -5.44 23.78
CA GLN A 3 25.67 -4.94 22.47
C GLN A 3 25.85 -3.42 22.29
N LYS A 4 26.16 -2.68 23.36
CA LYS A 4 26.35 -1.22 23.27
C LYS A 4 27.67 -0.88 22.56
N PRO A 5 27.79 0.35 22.01
CA PRO A 5 29.04 0.91 21.57
C PRO A 5 30.16 0.76 22.60
N VAL A 6 31.39 0.53 22.14
CA VAL A 6 32.59 0.52 23.02
C VAL A 6 32.69 1.83 23.80
N SER A 7 32.31 2.95 23.19
CA SER A 7 32.25 4.27 23.84
C SER A 7 31.25 4.37 25.00
N LYS A 8 30.28 3.45 25.10
CA LYS A 8 29.30 3.34 26.20
C LYS A 8 29.57 2.11 27.09
N GLY A 9 30.79 1.56 27.06
CA GLY A 9 31.20 0.40 27.86
C GLY A 9 30.67 -0.94 27.37
N GLY A 10 30.23 -1.04 26.11
CA GLY A 10 29.84 -2.30 25.48
C GLY A 10 30.96 -2.93 24.63
N LYS A 11 30.66 -4.06 23.97
CA LYS A 11 31.61 -4.80 23.13
C LYS A 11 31.24 -4.80 21.64
N ASN A 12 30.29 -3.97 21.21
CA ASN A 12 29.78 -3.96 19.83
C ASN A 12 29.32 -5.35 19.34
N LEU A 13 28.83 -6.22 20.23
CA LEU A 13 28.33 -7.53 19.81
C LEU A 13 27.00 -7.38 19.06
N ILE A 14 26.88 -8.12 17.95
CA ILE A 14 25.65 -8.19 17.16
C ILE A 14 24.52 -8.77 18.03
N SER A 15 23.34 -8.16 17.96
CA SER A 15 22.15 -8.73 18.58
C SER A 15 21.65 -9.92 17.77
N LEU A 16 21.76 -11.13 18.34
CA LEU A 16 21.24 -12.35 17.72
C LEU A 16 19.72 -12.28 17.49
N GLU A 17 19.00 -11.58 18.36
CA GLU A 17 17.58 -11.33 18.19
C GLU A 17 17.31 -10.45 16.96
N ALA A 18 18.03 -9.33 16.82
CA ALA A 18 17.90 -8.46 15.66
C ALA A 18 18.29 -9.17 14.36
N LEU A 19 19.30 -10.05 14.40
CA LEU A 19 19.68 -10.87 13.26
C LEU A 19 18.58 -11.87 12.87
N ARG A 20 17.98 -12.56 13.85
CA ARG A 20 16.85 -13.47 13.61
C ARG A 20 15.67 -12.74 13.00
N ASP A 21 15.35 -11.56 13.53
CA ASP A 21 14.25 -10.74 13.04
C ASP A 21 14.53 -10.22 11.62
N ALA A 22 15.77 -9.81 11.31
CA ALA A 22 16.17 -9.44 9.95
C ALA A 22 16.03 -10.62 8.97
N ILE A 23 16.43 -11.84 9.36
CA ILE A 23 16.23 -13.06 8.56
C ILE A 23 14.74 -13.30 8.33
N GLY A 24 13.91 -13.10 9.35
CA GLY A 24 12.46 -13.21 9.24
C GLY A 24 11.86 -12.17 8.27
N LEU A 25 12.34 -10.93 8.29
CA LEU A 25 11.90 -9.89 7.35
C LEU A 25 12.30 -10.21 5.91
N MET A 26 13.49 -10.79 5.69
CA MET A 26 13.89 -11.27 4.37
C MET A 26 13.00 -12.41 3.87
N ARG A 27 12.54 -13.29 4.75
CA ARG A 27 11.52 -14.30 4.41
C ARG A 27 10.16 -13.67 4.13
N MET A 28 9.80 -12.61 4.85
CA MET A 28 8.58 -11.84 4.61
C MET A 28 8.61 -11.17 3.23
N LYS A 29 9.77 -10.66 2.80
CA LYS A 29 9.95 -10.15 1.43
C LYS A 29 9.64 -11.22 0.38
N VAL A 30 10.05 -12.48 0.60
CA VAL A 30 9.70 -13.59 -0.29
C VAL A 30 8.21 -13.91 -0.22
N TYR A 31 7.60 -13.84 0.97
CA TYR A 31 6.15 -14.02 1.14
C TYR A 31 5.34 -13.03 0.30
N LEU A 32 5.75 -11.76 0.30
CA LEU A 32 5.04 -10.64 -0.33
C LEU A 32 5.34 -10.48 -1.83
N ASN A 33 6.06 -11.43 -2.43
CA ASN A 33 6.39 -11.39 -3.84
C ASN A 33 5.21 -11.88 -4.70
N TYR A 34 4.20 -11.01 -4.87
CA TYR A 34 3.01 -11.25 -5.69
C TYR A 34 3.31 -11.24 -7.20
N GLY A 35 2.50 -11.97 -7.98
CA GLY A 35 2.56 -11.98 -9.45
C GLY A 35 3.17 -13.25 -10.06
N LYS A 36 3.84 -13.11 -11.22
CA LYS A 36 4.46 -14.24 -11.96
C LYS A 36 5.56 -14.96 -11.16
N SER A 37 6.17 -14.26 -10.20
CA SER A 37 7.18 -14.79 -9.27
C SER A 37 6.58 -15.32 -7.96
N HIS A 38 5.26 -15.42 -7.85
CA HIS A 38 4.60 -15.89 -6.64
C HIS A 38 4.89 -17.37 -6.42
N SER A 39 5.69 -17.65 -5.39
CA SER A 39 6.15 -19.00 -5.10
C SER A 39 5.00 -19.93 -4.71
N ILE A 40 5.20 -21.25 -4.82
CA ILE A 40 4.14 -22.22 -4.46
C ILE A 40 3.82 -22.16 -2.96
N TRP A 41 4.84 -22.02 -2.10
CA TRP A 41 4.63 -22.04 -0.65
C TRP A 41 3.82 -20.85 -0.15
N THR A 42 3.91 -19.69 -0.81
CA THR A 42 3.15 -18.50 -0.42
C THR A 42 1.65 -18.67 -0.68
N ARG A 43 1.27 -19.40 -1.74
CA ARG A 43 -0.14 -19.79 -1.97
C ARG A 43 -0.68 -20.66 -0.84
N PHE A 44 0.12 -21.61 -0.36
CA PHE A 44 -0.24 -22.42 0.81
C PHE A 44 -0.31 -21.58 2.09
N ALA A 45 0.62 -20.64 2.28
CA ALA A 45 0.60 -19.75 3.43
C ALA A 45 -0.64 -18.85 3.43
N ASP A 46 -1.03 -18.32 2.26
CA ASP A 46 -2.27 -17.55 2.10
C ASP A 46 -3.50 -18.41 2.43
N ASP A 47 -3.60 -19.64 1.91
CA ASP A 47 -4.70 -20.56 2.21
C ASP A 47 -4.82 -20.86 3.72
N LEU A 48 -3.69 -21.12 4.39
CA LEU A 48 -3.66 -21.30 5.84
C LEU A 48 -4.09 -20.02 6.59
N ALA A 49 -3.63 -18.84 6.15
CA ALA A 49 -4.02 -17.56 6.74
C ALA A 49 -5.52 -17.27 6.58
N ARG A 50 -6.11 -17.59 5.42
CA ARG A 50 -7.55 -17.43 5.16
C ARG A 50 -8.42 -18.25 6.10
N ARG A 51 -7.98 -19.47 6.41
CA ARG A 51 -8.67 -20.38 7.35
C ARG A 51 -8.44 -20.00 8.79
N ALA A 52 -7.28 -19.41 9.09
CA ALA A 52 -6.94 -18.92 10.41
C ALA A 52 -7.57 -17.56 10.76
N ILE A 53 -8.49 -17.02 9.96
CA ILE A 53 -9.11 -15.71 10.20
C ILE A 53 -9.83 -15.65 11.57
N THR A 54 -9.79 -14.50 12.23
CA THR A 54 -10.56 -14.27 13.45
C THR A 54 -12.07 -14.29 13.18
N LYS A 55 -12.88 -14.56 14.22
CA LYS A 55 -14.35 -14.52 14.12
C LYS A 55 -14.87 -13.16 13.63
N GLU A 56 -14.24 -12.08 14.06
CA GLU A 56 -14.59 -10.72 13.60
C GLU A 56 -14.26 -10.51 12.13
N GLY A 57 -13.06 -10.93 11.69
CA GLY A 57 -12.69 -10.91 10.27
C GLY A 57 -13.64 -11.75 9.42
N ALA A 58 -13.98 -12.97 9.85
CA ALA A 58 -14.92 -13.84 9.16
C ALA A 58 -16.33 -13.24 9.05
N ARG A 59 -16.77 -12.43 10.02
CA ARG A 59 -18.05 -11.72 9.92
C ARG A 59 -18.02 -10.63 8.83
N ARG A 60 -16.87 -9.99 8.62
CA ARG A 60 -16.68 -8.93 7.61
C ARG A 60 -16.41 -9.47 6.21
N LEU A 61 -15.67 -10.57 6.12
CA LEU A 61 -15.35 -11.30 4.90
C LEU A 61 -15.79 -12.77 5.05
N PRO A 62 -17.10 -13.05 4.94
CA PRO A 62 -17.64 -14.39 5.17
C PRO A 62 -17.17 -15.40 4.13
N LYS A 63 -16.96 -14.98 2.89
CA LYS A 63 -16.49 -15.82 1.80
C LYS A 63 -14.97 -15.94 1.81
N GLU A 64 -14.46 -17.17 1.71
CA GLU A 64 -13.03 -17.46 1.77
C GLU A 64 -12.30 -16.96 0.52
N GLU A 65 -12.97 -17.00 -0.63
CA GLU A 65 -12.44 -16.62 -1.95
C GLU A 65 -12.14 -15.12 -2.06
N LEU A 66 -12.74 -14.31 -1.19
CA LEU A 66 -12.53 -12.85 -1.13
C LEU A 66 -11.36 -12.46 -0.22
N ARG A 67 -10.82 -13.40 0.56
CA ARG A 67 -9.72 -13.16 1.51
C ARG A 67 -8.40 -13.29 0.75
N ILE A 68 -7.95 -12.25 0.08
CA ILE A 68 -6.77 -12.30 -0.78
C ILE A 68 -5.49 -12.31 0.05
N ASN A 69 -5.28 -11.29 0.90
CA ASN A 69 -4.08 -11.15 1.71
C ASN A 69 -4.32 -10.24 2.93
N LEU A 70 -3.75 -10.60 4.07
CA LEU A 70 -3.92 -9.91 5.37
C LEU A 70 -3.20 -8.55 5.49
N LEU A 71 -2.23 -8.24 4.63
CA LEU A 71 -1.56 -6.93 4.58
C LEU A 71 -2.20 -5.98 3.56
N LEU A 72 -3.12 -6.48 2.74
CA LEU A 72 -3.88 -5.69 1.75
C LEU A 72 -5.35 -5.53 2.14
N GLN A 73 -5.78 -6.20 3.20
CA GLN A 73 -7.15 -6.18 3.69
C GLN A 73 -7.15 -6.09 5.22
N ASN A 74 -8.22 -5.53 5.78
CA ASN A 74 -8.32 -5.19 7.20
C ASN A 74 -8.77 -6.35 8.09
N TRP A 75 -8.23 -7.56 7.97
CA TRP A 75 -8.57 -8.70 8.83
C TRP A 75 -7.36 -9.29 9.54
N ASP A 76 -7.63 -9.97 10.65
CA ASP A 76 -6.60 -10.57 11.50
C ASP A 76 -6.80 -12.09 11.61
N ILE A 77 -5.76 -12.77 12.05
CA ILE A 77 -5.64 -14.22 12.20
C ILE A 77 -5.55 -14.65 13.67
N VAL A 78 -6.00 -15.87 13.96
CA VAL A 78 -5.81 -16.56 15.22
C VAL A 78 -4.45 -17.27 15.18
N GLY A 79 -3.46 -16.71 15.89
CA GLY A 79 -2.06 -17.14 15.75
C GLY A 79 -1.76 -18.60 16.11
N ASN A 80 -2.63 -19.31 16.83
CA ASN A 80 -2.48 -20.74 17.17
C ASN A 80 -3.03 -21.69 16.08
N GLN A 81 -3.73 -21.17 15.07
CA GLN A 81 -4.24 -21.96 13.94
C GLN A 81 -3.25 -22.00 12.77
N LEU A 82 -2.13 -21.27 12.87
CA LEU A 82 -1.05 -21.31 11.91
C LEU A 82 0.12 -22.17 12.42
N PRO A 83 0.87 -22.83 11.53
CA PRO A 83 2.18 -23.39 11.85
C PRO A 83 3.07 -22.33 12.51
N ALA A 84 3.89 -22.75 13.48
CA ALA A 84 4.73 -21.86 14.29
C ALA A 84 5.53 -20.87 13.43
N TYR A 85 6.11 -21.35 12.34
CA TYR A 85 6.84 -20.53 11.37
C TYR A 85 6.02 -19.38 10.78
N LEU A 86 4.79 -19.64 10.31
CA LEU A 86 3.93 -18.61 9.75
C LEU A 86 3.42 -17.67 10.84
N SER A 87 3.08 -18.19 12.01
CA SER A 87 2.68 -17.39 13.17
C SER A 87 3.78 -16.40 13.57
N GLU A 88 5.05 -16.84 13.60
CA GLU A 88 6.20 -15.97 13.83
C GLU A 88 6.36 -14.91 12.75
N LEU A 89 6.23 -15.28 11.48
CA LEU A 89 6.32 -14.35 10.35
C LEU A 89 5.26 -13.25 10.43
N MET A 90 4.01 -13.60 10.78
CA MET A 90 2.91 -12.64 10.92
C MET A 90 3.04 -11.76 12.18
N LYS A 91 3.62 -12.28 13.26
CA LYS A 91 3.97 -11.45 14.42
C LYS A 91 5.07 -10.46 14.08
N LEU A 92 6.04 -10.89 13.30
CA LEU A 92 7.16 -10.07 12.87
C LEU A 92 6.71 -8.93 11.96
N SER A 93 5.80 -9.18 11.01
CA SER A 93 5.24 -8.08 10.20
C SER A 93 4.53 -7.04 11.06
N LYS A 94 3.74 -7.47 12.04
CA LYS A 94 3.09 -6.52 12.98
C LYS A 94 4.12 -5.77 13.82
N LYS A 95 5.12 -6.45 14.38
CA LYS A 95 6.20 -5.86 15.20
C LYS A 95 6.91 -4.73 14.46
N TYR A 96 7.20 -4.94 13.17
CA TYR A 96 7.93 -3.99 12.34
C TYR A 96 7.03 -3.18 11.39
N GLY A 97 5.71 -3.15 11.65
CA GLY A 97 4.75 -2.36 10.87
C GLY A 97 4.82 -2.60 9.36
N VAL A 98 5.01 -3.85 8.91
CA VAL A 98 5.07 -4.15 7.48
C VAL A 98 3.69 -3.93 6.85
N GLN A 99 3.60 -3.02 5.90
CA GLN A 99 2.35 -2.67 5.21
C GLN A 99 2.63 -2.22 3.77
N ALA A 100 1.62 -2.30 2.92
CA ALA A 100 1.67 -1.74 1.57
C ALA A 100 1.56 -0.20 1.66
N GLU A 101 2.62 0.51 1.28
CA GLU A 101 2.64 1.97 1.20
C GLU A 101 3.27 2.41 -0.11
N VAL A 102 2.46 3.09 -0.91
CA VAL A 102 2.84 3.63 -2.22
C VAL A 102 2.46 5.11 -2.24
N GLN A 103 3.42 5.94 -2.65
CA GLN A 103 3.20 7.38 -2.81
C GLN A 103 2.36 7.64 -4.07
N ASP A 104 2.75 7.07 -5.21
CA ASP A 104 2.00 7.17 -6.46
C ASP A 104 1.84 5.79 -7.14
N PRO A 105 0.75 5.05 -6.84
CA PRO A 105 0.47 3.78 -7.49
C PRO A 105 -0.07 4.00 -8.90
N THR A 106 0.40 3.16 -9.84
CA THR A 106 -0.17 3.10 -11.20
C THR A 106 -1.62 2.62 -11.19
N LYS A 107 -2.37 2.92 -12.26
CA LYS A 107 -3.75 2.45 -12.42
C LYS A 107 -3.83 0.93 -12.37
N ASP A 108 -2.89 0.24 -13.01
CA ASP A 108 -2.82 -1.23 -13.01
C ASP A 108 -2.56 -1.80 -11.61
N LEU A 109 -1.67 -1.17 -10.84
CA LEU A 109 -1.46 -1.57 -9.45
C LEU A 109 -2.73 -1.41 -8.63
N CYS A 110 -3.43 -0.27 -8.75
CA CYS A 110 -4.71 -0.04 -8.08
C CYS A 110 -5.76 -1.10 -8.48
N ARG A 111 -5.89 -1.39 -9.78
CA ARG A 111 -6.84 -2.40 -10.29
C ARG A 111 -6.55 -3.80 -9.75
N ALA A 112 -5.28 -4.15 -9.51
CA ALA A 112 -4.88 -5.44 -8.97
C ALA A 112 -5.16 -5.61 -7.46
N MET A 113 -5.54 -4.54 -6.74
CA MET A 113 -5.79 -4.59 -5.31
C MET A 113 -7.11 -5.30 -4.98
N PRO A 114 -7.26 -5.87 -3.77
CA PRO A 114 -8.52 -6.45 -3.31
C PRO A 114 -9.64 -5.41 -3.25
N ALA A 115 -10.82 -5.73 -3.77
CA ALA A 115 -12.00 -4.87 -3.68
C ALA A 115 -12.55 -4.77 -2.25
N TRP A 116 -12.59 -5.92 -1.55
CA TRP A 116 -13.35 -6.06 -0.31
C TRP A 116 -12.46 -5.91 0.92
N ASP A 117 -12.94 -5.19 1.93
CA ASP A 117 -12.22 -4.89 3.19
C ASP A 117 -10.81 -4.33 2.94
N HIS A 118 -10.61 -3.59 1.85
CA HIS A 118 -9.34 -2.99 1.43
C HIS A 118 -8.77 -2.08 2.53
N PHE A 119 -7.45 -2.12 2.77
CA PHE A 119 -6.82 -1.33 3.85
C PHE A 119 -7.00 0.18 3.68
N GLY A 120 -6.96 0.65 2.43
CA GLY A 120 -7.19 2.05 2.06
C GLY A 120 -8.66 2.39 1.79
N SER A 121 -9.62 1.68 2.40
CA SER A 121 -11.05 2.03 2.33
C SER A 121 -11.52 2.71 3.62
N ASP A 122 -12.53 3.57 3.51
CA ASP A 122 -13.17 4.24 4.66
C ASP A 122 -13.76 3.21 5.65
N PRO A 123 -13.23 3.10 6.89
CA PRO A 123 -13.72 2.17 7.90
C PRO A 123 -15.19 2.36 8.27
N HIS A 124 -15.73 3.57 8.11
CA HIS A 124 -17.11 3.89 8.48
C HIS A 124 -18.13 3.43 7.42
N LYS A 125 -17.69 3.11 6.20
CA LYS A 125 -18.57 2.68 5.09
C LYS A 125 -18.55 1.18 4.84
N ARG A 126 -17.95 0.39 5.74
CA ARG A 126 -17.84 -1.09 5.64
C ARG A 126 -19.17 -1.82 5.45
N GLN A 127 -20.28 -1.24 5.93
CA GLN A 127 -21.63 -1.80 5.76
C GLN A 127 -22.03 -1.99 4.29
N LEU A 128 -21.43 -1.22 3.36
CA LEU A 128 -21.66 -1.38 1.92
C LEU A 128 -21.29 -2.79 1.43
N ASN A 129 -20.35 -3.48 2.07
CA ASN A 129 -19.91 -4.82 1.65
C ASN A 129 -20.96 -5.92 1.89
N ASN A 130 -21.98 -5.64 2.72
CA ASN A 130 -22.98 -6.63 3.16
C ASN A 130 -24.37 -6.43 2.57
N VAL A 131 -24.54 -5.44 1.69
CA VAL A 131 -25.80 -5.18 0.97
C VAL A 131 -26.06 -6.29 -0.06
N GLU A 132 -27.34 -6.52 -0.40
CA GLU A 132 -27.75 -7.53 -1.38
C GLU A 132 -26.97 -7.45 -2.69
N CYS A 133 -26.84 -6.25 -3.27
CA CYS A 133 -26.07 -6.03 -4.50
C CYS A 133 -24.59 -6.37 -4.32
N SER A 134 -23.97 -6.03 -3.19
CA SER A 134 -22.58 -6.43 -2.91
C SER A 134 -22.43 -7.95 -2.80
N LYS A 135 -23.40 -8.64 -2.21
CA LYS A 135 -23.42 -10.11 -2.17
C LYS A 135 -23.55 -10.70 -3.57
N CYS A 136 -24.36 -10.09 -4.43
CA CYS A 136 -24.49 -10.45 -5.85
C CYS A 136 -23.15 -10.26 -6.58
N LEU A 137 -22.51 -9.09 -6.46
CA LEU A 137 -21.18 -8.82 -7.03
C LEU A 137 -20.16 -9.89 -6.61
N GLN A 138 -20.17 -10.27 -5.33
CA GLN A 138 -19.25 -11.27 -4.80
C GLN A 138 -19.58 -12.72 -5.20
N SER A 139 -20.86 -13.08 -5.40
CA SER A 139 -21.28 -14.47 -5.68
C SER A 139 -21.39 -14.75 -7.17
N ASN A 140 -22.12 -13.88 -7.87
CA ASN A 140 -22.58 -14.13 -9.22
C ASN A 140 -21.57 -13.61 -10.26
N TYR A 141 -21.02 -12.42 -9.99
CA TYR A 141 -19.96 -11.82 -10.81
C TYR A 141 -18.55 -12.17 -10.34
N GLU A 142 -18.43 -12.85 -9.20
CA GLU A 142 -17.15 -13.22 -8.57
C GLU A 142 -16.14 -12.07 -8.43
N VAL A 143 -16.63 -10.84 -8.25
CA VAL A 143 -15.81 -9.63 -8.09
C VAL A 143 -14.84 -9.82 -6.92
N LYS A 144 -13.53 -9.71 -7.18
CA LYS A 144 -12.46 -9.88 -6.17
C LYS A 144 -11.55 -8.66 -6.09
N THR A 145 -11.36 -7.96 -7.19
CA THR A 145 -10.40 -6.86 -7.33
C THR A 145 -11.06 -5.52 -7.59
N ILE A 146 -10.34 -4.44 -7.34
CA ILE A 146 -10.80 -3.07 -7.66
C ILE A 146 -11.03 -2.92 -9.17
N GLY A 147 -10.23 -3.58 -10.01
CA GLY A 147 -10.43 -3.61 -11.45
C GLY A 147 -11.77 -4.23 -11.85
N ASP A 148 -12.17 -5.32 -11.19
CA ASP A 148 -13.48 -5.94 -11.42
C ASP A 148 -14.62 -4.96 -11.08
N LEU A 149 -14.50 -4.22 -9.97
CA LEU A 149 -15.47 -3.18 -9.60
C LEU A 149 -15.53 -2.07 -10.64
N GLU A 150 -14.38 -1.57 -11.10
CA GLU A 150 -14.30 -0.53 -12.13
C GLU A 150 -14.98 -1.00 -13.41
N ASP A 151 -14.73 -2.24 -13.83
CA ASP A 151 -15.33 -2.82 -15.03
C ASP A 151 -16.85 -2.94 -14.91
N MET A 152 -17.37 -3.28 -13.72
CA MET A 152 -18.82 -3.28 -13.45
C MET A 152 -19.47 -1.89 -13.57
N THR A 153 -18.73 -0.81 -13.34
CA THR A 153 -19.29 0.55 -13.46
C THR A 153 -19.42 1.04 -14.90
N LYS A 154 -18.70 0.45 -15.85
CA LYS A 154 -18.68 0.89 -17.26
C LYS A 154 -20.04 0.76 -17.94
N CYS A 155 -20.89 -0.16 -17.48
CA CYS A 155 -22.22 -0.35 -18.07
C CYS A 155 -23.14 0.88 -17.87
N ILE A 156 -22.91 1.68 -16.82
CA ILE A 156 -23.66 2.93 -16.55
C ILE A 156 -23.24 4.04 -17.51
N GLU A 157 -21.99 4.03 -17.96
CA GLU A 157 -21.41 5.08 -18.81
C GLU A 157 -21.82 4.93 -20.30
N GLN A 158 -22.48 3.82 -20.67
CA GLN A 158 -22.96 3.59 -22.03
C GLN A 158 -24.17 4.49 -22.39
N SER A 159 -24.14 5.06 -23.60
CA SER A 159 -25.17 6.00 -24.08
C SER A 159 -26.59 5.42 -24.22
N ASN A 160 -26.71 4.09 -24.35
CA ASN A 160 -27.98 3.38 -24.43
C ASN A 160 -28.46 2.82 -23.08
N HIS A 161 -27.70 3.04 -22.00
CA HIS A 161 -28.07 2.61 -20.67
C HIS A 161 -29.24 3.44 -20.12
N LYS A 162 -30.12 2.81 -19.35
CA LYS A 162 -31.25 3.46 -18.66
C LYS A 162 -31.16 3.10 -17.19
N LEU A 163 -31.32 4.10 -16.31
CA LEU A 163 -31.32 3.94 -14.84
C LEU A 163 -32.60 3.26 -14.31
N THR A 164 -33.11 2.28 -15.03
CA THR A 164 -34.32 1.52 -14.72
C THR A 164 -33.94 0.06 -14.54
N SER A 165 -34.55 -0.65 -13.60
CA SER A 165 -34.30 -2.08 -13.33
C SER A 165 -34.43 -2.99 -14.57
N ASN A 166 -35.27 -2.60 -15.53
CA ASN A 166 -35.49 -3.31 -16.79
C ASN A 166 -34.71 -2.72 -17.97
N CYS A 167 -33.50 -2.21 -17.76
CA CYS A 167 -32.66 -1.75 -18.87
C CYS A 167 -32.40 -2.87 -19.89
N ASP A 168 -32.64 -2.61 -21.17
CA ASP A 168 -32.49 -3.59 -22.27
C ASP A 168 -31.16 -3.46 -23.03
N CYS A 169 -30.19 -2.69 -22.49
CA CYS A 169 -28.86 -2.59 -23.09
C CYS A 169 -28.14 -3.95 -23.06
N GLN A 170 -27.13 -4.08 -23.92
CA GLN A 170 -26.42 -5.36 -24.10
C GLN A 170 -25.75 -5.81 -22.80
N ASP A 171 -25.10 -4.89 -22.07
CA ASP A 171 -24.45 -5.20 -20.79
C ASP A 171 -25.45 -5.71 -19.75
N CYS A 172 -26.59 -5.03 -19.57
CA CYS A 172 -27.64 -5.47 -18.65
C CYS A 172 -28.26 -6.83 -19.05
N LYS A 173 -28.26 -7.19 -20.34
CA LYS A 173 -28.69 -8.53 -20.79
C LYS A 173 -27.66 -9.58 -20.43
N VAL A 174 -26.37 -9.31 -20.67
CA VAL A 174 -25.26 -10.20 -20.30
C VAL A 174 -25.24 -10.42 -18.79
N ASP A 175 -25.38 -9.36 -18.01
CA ASP A 175 -25.45 -9.41 -16.54
C ASP A 175 -26.57 -10.31 -16.01
N ARG A 176 -27.75 -10.28 -16.64
CA ARG A 176 -28.86 -11.18 -16.29
C ARG A 176 -28.57 -12.64 -16.59
N MET A 177 -27.71 -12.93 -17.57
CA MET A 177 -27.25 -14.31 -17.83
C MET A 177 -26.37 -14.84 -16.69
N TYR A 178 -25.67 -13.95 -15.97
CA TYR A 178 -24.95 -14.27 -14.72
C TYR A 178 -25.89 -14.31 -13.49
N GLN A 179 -27.19 -14.54 -13.68
CA GLN A 179 -28.18 -14.63 -12.61
C GLN A 179 -28.33 -13.33 -11.78
N CYS A 180 -27.87 -12.19 -12.30
CA CYS A 180 -28.12 -10.90 -11.67
C CYS A 180 -29.55 -10.44 -11.93
N THR A 181 -30.33 -10.24 -10.87
CA THR A 181 -31.71 -9.75 -10.98
C THR A 181 -31.79 -8.24 -11.14
N LYS A 182 -30.75 -7.51 -10.72
CA LYS A 182 -30.71 -6.04 -10.69
C LYS A 182 -29.36 -5.48 -11.17
N PRO A 183 -29.04 -5.57 -12.48
CA PRO A 183 -27.75 -5.14 -13.02
C PRO A 183 -27.42 -3.67 -12.70
N VAL A 184 -28.40 -2.77 -12.88
CA VAL A 184 -28.23 -1.33 -12.63
C VAL A 184 -27.87 -1.05 -11.17
N GLU A 185 -28.56 -1.68 -10.21
CA GLU A 185 -28.26 -1.50 -8.78
C GLU A 185 -26.91 -2.13 -8.40
N CYS A 186 -26.49 -3.21 -9.07
CA CYS A 186 -25.18 -3.82 -8.85
C CYS A 186 -24.05 -2.92 -9.36
N ALA A 187 -24.22 -2.29 -10.52
CA ALA A 187 -23.26 -1.33 -11.04
C ALA A 187 -23.16 -0.07 -10.18
N ASP A 188 -24.29 0.47 -9.71
CA ASP A 188 -24.32 1.59 -8.77
C ASP A 188 -23.69 1.22 -7.43
N GLN A 189 -23.94 0.00 -6.94
CA GLN A 189 -23.28 -0.51 -5.74
C GLN A 189 -21.77 -0.68 -5.93
N ALA A 190 -21.31 -1.10 -7.11
CA ALA A 190 -19.89 -1.19 -7.41
C ALA A 190 -19.23 0.20 -7.36
N GLN A 191 -19.88 1.22 -7.93
CA GLN A 191 -19.44 2.61 -7.83
C GLN A 191 -19.36 3.09 -6.37
N LYS A 192 -20.39 2.82 -5.57
CA LYS A 192 -20.39 3.18 -4.14
C LYS A 192 -19.24 2.55 -3.36
N VAL A 193 -18.85 1.31 -3.69
CA VAL A 193 -17.70 0.65 -3.06
C VAL A 193 -16.39 1.31 -3.51
N LEU A 194 -16.24 1.63 -4.80
CA LEU A 194 -15.07 2.39 -5.31
C LEU A 194 -14.92 3.75 -4.63
N ASP A 195 -16.03 4.45 -4.39
CA ASP A 195 -16.05 5.77 -3.73
C ASP A 195 -15.68 5.70 -2.24
N THR A 196 -15.54 4.50 -1.66
CA THR A 196 -14.98 4.34 -0.30
C THR A 196 -13.46 4.33 -0.27
N LEU A 197 -12.81 4.14 -1.42
CA LEU A 197 -11.36 4.08 -1.51
C LEU A 197 -10.78 5.47 -1.32
N LEU A 198 -9.66 5.55 -0.59
CA LEU A 198 -8.86 6.76 -0.55
C LEU A 198 -8.46 7.16 -1.98
N PRO A 199 -8.37 8.47 -2.30
CA PRO A 199 -8.07 8.93 -3.65
C PRO A 199 -6.82 8.28 -4.26
N LYS A 200 -5.80 8.00 -3.44
CA LYS A 200 -4.56 7.34 -3.90
C LYS A 200 -4.78 5.93 -4.48
N TRP A 201 -5.81 5.22 -4.05
CA TRP A 201 -6.11 3.83 -4.47
C TRP A 201 -7.27 3.73 -5.47
N ASN A 202 -7.91 4.85 -5.83
CA ASN A 202 -9.03 4.84 -6.76
C ASN A 202 -8.51 4.92 -8.21
N PRO A 203 -8.70 3.88 -9.05
CA PRO A 203 -8.19 3.86 -10.42
C PRO A 203 -8.86 4.91 -11.33
N LYS A 204 -10.07 5.39 -11.00
CA LYS A 204 -10.74 6.44 -11.79
C LYS A 204 -10.05 7.80 -11.70
N LEU A 205 -9.24 8.01 -10.66
CA LEU A 205 -8.45 9.22 -10.44
C LEU A 205 -7.03 9.11 -10.99
N LYS A 206 -6.70 8.01 -11.66
CA LYS A 206 -5.37 7.73 -12.22
C LYS A 206 -5.40 7.87 -13.74
N GLU A 207 -4.36 8.49 -14.26
CA GLU A 207 -4.09 8.51 -15.70
C GLU A 207 -3.70 7.10 -16.19
N GLU A 208 -3.97 6.81 -17.46
CA GLU A 208 -3.53 5.54 -18.05
C GLU A 208 -2.01 5.53 -18.14
N THR A 209 -1.39 4.47 -17.65
CA THR A 209 0.06 4.32 -17.70
C THR A 209 0.45 4.04 -19.15
N THR A 210 1.11 4.98 -19.82
CA THR A 210 1.60 4.76 -21.19
C THR A 210 2.89 3.92 -21.14
N PRO A 211 3.17 3.09 -22.16
CA PRO A 211 4.41 2.30 -22.21
C PRO A 211 5.70 3.14 -22.16
N GLU A 212 5.62 4.42 -22.56
CA GLU A 212 6.75 5.36 -22.58
C GLU A 212 7.13 5.81 -21.16
N GLU A 213 6.16 5.94 -20.23
CA GLU A 213 6.44 6.28 -18.83
C GLU A 213 7.13 5.15 -18.05
N GLU A 214 7.00 3.89 -18.48
CA GLU A 214 7.75 2.76 -17.89
C GLU A 214 9.23 2.76 -18.30
N GLN A 215 9.59 3.52 -19.33
CA GLN A 215 10.90 3.52 -19.98
C GLN A 215 11.64 4.85 -19.88
N GLU A 216 11.24 5.80 -19.03
CA GLU A 216 12.01 7.03 -18.87
C GLU A 216 13.47 6.67 -18.55
N PRO A 217 14.43 6.96 -19.46
CA PRO A 217 15.83 6.72 -19.19
C PRO A 217 16.20 7.59 -17.99
N GLU A 218 17.12 7.10 -17.16
CA GLU A 218 17.78 7.92 -16.15
C GLU A 218 18.57 9.03 -16.86
N GLU A 219 17.90 10.10 -17.27
CA GLU A 219 18.60 11.34 -17.58
C GLU A 219 19.24 11.80 -16.27
N GLU A 220 20.57 11.91 -16.28
CA GLU A 220 21.34 12.62 -15.25
C GLU A 220 20.98 14.11 -15.32
N THR A 221 19.75 14.46 -14.99
CA THR A 221 19.40 15.84 -14.70
C THR A 221 19.89 16.13 -13.29
N SER A 222 20.50 17.29 -13.11
CA SER A 222 21.05 17.80 -11.84
C SER A 222 19.97 18.19 -10.83
N GLU A 223 18.74 17.64 -10.96
CA GLU A 223 17.64 17.95 -10.07
C GLU A 223 17.85 17.25 -8.72
N ALA A 224 17.94 18.04 -7.67
CA ALA A 224 18.20 17.57 -6.30
C ALA A 224 17.10 16.65 -5.74
N PHE A 225 15.91 16.62 -6.37
CA PHE A 225 14.79 15.76 -5.99
C PHE A 225 14.18 15.12 -7.23
N LYS A 226 14.57 13.87 -7.52
CA LYS A 226 13.90 13.05 -8.52
C LYS A 226 12.45 12.80 -8.10
N ALA A 227 11.52 12.93 -9.03
CA ALA A 227 10.13 12.54 -8.79
C ALA A 227 10.06 11.08 -8.28
N PRO A 228 9.16 10.76 -7.34
CA PRO A 228 9.04 9.41 -6.81
C PRO A 228 8.65 8.45 -7.94
N ARG A 229 9.44 7.39 -8.10
CA ARG A 229 9.21 6.36 -9.13
C ARG A 229 7.81 5.75 -8.97
N LYS A 230 7.03 5.74 -10.06
CA LYS A 230 5.74 5.04 -10.12
C LYS A 230 5.94 3.56 -9.80
N ILE A 231 5.15 3.03 -8.87
CA ILE A 231 5.21 1.61 -8.50
C ILE A 231 4.18 0.84 -9.34
N THR A 232 4.67 -0.10 -10.14
CA THR A 232 3.85 -0.95 -11.03
C THR A 232 3.55 -2.31 -10.41
N GLN A 233 4.45 -2.84 -9.59
CA GLN A 233 4.33 -4.18 -9.01
C GLN A 233 4.00 -4.14 -7.53
N LEU A 234 3.04 -4.98 -7.14
CA LEU A 234 2.57 -5.08 -5.76
C LEU A 234 3.69 -5.46 -4.77
N LYS A 235 4.65 -6.28 -5.18
CA LYS A 235 5.80 -6.66 -4.34
C LYS A 235 6.65 -5.46 -3.92
N ASP A 236 6.69 -4.43 -4.75
CA ASP A 236 7.50 -3.23 -4.54
C ASP A 236 6.72 -2.17 -3.74
N SER A 237 5.46 -2.45 -3.38
CA SER A 237 4.61 -1.57 -2.56
C SER A 237 4.85 -1.71 -1.05
N PHE A 238 5.43 -2.83 -0.60
CA PHE A 238 5.58 -3.08 0.84
C PHE A 238 6.74 -2.31 1.44
N ARG A 239 6.50 -1.72 2.61
CA ARG A 239 7.49 -0.98 3.41
C ARG A 239 7.49 -1.50 4.84
N VAL A 240 8.62 -1.37 5.51
CA VAL A 240 8.81 -1.73 6.91
C VAL A 240 8.86 -0.43 7.71
N PHE A 241 7.95 -0.25 8.66
CA PHE A 241 7.90 0.93 9.52
C PHE A 241 8.35 0.53 10.93
N THR A 242 9.61 0.83 11.26
CA THR A 242 10.09 0.63 12.63
C THR A 242 9.43 1.65 13.56
N ASN A 243 8.80 1.20 14.65
CA ASN A 243 8.28 2.09 15.68
C ASN A 243 9.43 2.94 16.26
N ALA A 244 9.46 4.23 15.95
CA ALA A 244 10.46 5.16 16.46
C ALA A 244 10.52 5.19 18.00
N GLN A 245 9.43 4.83 18.68
CA GLN A 245 9.37 4.79 20.14
C GLN A 245 10.15 3.64 20.80
N GLU A 246 10.48 2.56 20.09
CA GLU A 246 11.29 1.47 20.64
C GLU A 246 12.80 1.75 20.54
N TYR A 247 13.21 2.70 19.70
CA TYR A 247 14.61 3.10 19.49
C TYR A 247 15.09 4.18 20.48
N LYS A 248 14.68 4.13 21.76
CA LYS A 248 15.13 5.07 22.81
C LYS A 248 16.58 4.86 23.28
N SER A 249 17.46 4.24 22.49
CA SER A 249 18.85 3.98 22.89
C SER A 249 19.96 4.38 21.91
N SER A 250 19.60 5.04 20.80
CA SER A 250 20.58 5.76 19.96
C SER A 250 20.51 7.27 20.28
N PRO A 251 21.65 7.98 20.38
CA PRO A 251 21.65 9.39 20.77
C PRO A 251 20.85 10.20 19.75
N GLU A 252 20.01 11.07 20.29
CA GLU A 252 19.17 12.07 19.64
C GLU A 252 19.69 12.47 18.26
N ALA A 253 19.00 12.01 17.22
CA ALA A 253 19.02 12.73 15.96
C ALA A 253 18.35 14.09 16.24
N PRO A 254 18.96 15.23 15.87
CA PRO A 254 18.33 16.52 16.07
C PRO A 254 17.04 16.54 15.25
N THR A 255 15.89 16.52 15.92
CA THR A 255 14.62 16.90 15.33
C THR A 255 14.75 18.37 14.94
N GLY A 256 14.99 18.63 13.66
CA GLY A 256 14.87 19.96 13.06
C GLY A 256 13.40 20.35 12.99
N LEU A 257 12.80 20.64 14.15
CA LEU A 257 11.58 21.43 14.20
C LEU A 257 12.03 22.88 14.04
N ARG A 258 11.79 23.43 12.85
CA ARG A 258 11.92 24.86 12.59
C ARG A 258 10.70 25.54 13.21
N GLU A 259 10.91 26.41 14.18
CA GLU A 259 9.91 27.41 14.55
C GLU A 259 9.71 28.32 13.33
N GLU A 260 8.46 28.44 12.86
CA GLU A 260 8.11 29.39 11.81
C GLU A 260 8.08 30.79 12.43
N GLU A 261 9.16 31.55 12.28
CA GLU A 261 9.09 32.99 12.47
C GLU A 261 8.36 33.64 11.28
N PRO A 262 7.50 34.65 11.52
CA PRO A 262 6.84 35.38 10.44
C PRO A 262 7.89 36.10 9.60
N LEU A 263 7.98 35.75 8.31
CA LEU A 263 8.81 36.48 7.35
C LEU A 263 8.18 37.83 7.02
N GLU A 264 8.57 38.88 7.75
CA GLU A 264 8.45 40.26 7.26
C GLU A 264 9.59 40.52 6.27
N GLY A 265 9.33 40.31 4.98
CA GLY A 265 10.34 40.52 3.94
C GLY A 265 9.72 40.70 2.55
N ASN A 266 10.24 41.67 1.82
CA ASN A 266 9.79 42.12 0.50
C ASN A 266 9.80 40.97 -0.53
N ARG A 267 8.72 40.75 -1.28
CA ARG A 267 8.54 39.59 -2.18
C ARG A 267 9.29 39.68 -3.52
N ASP A 268 10.07 40.74 -3.73
CA ASP A 268 10.62 41.09 -5.05
C ASP A 268 12.13 40.83 -5.23
N GLU A 269 12.82 40.26 -4.23
CA GLU A 269 14.23 39.87 -4.38
C GLU A 269 14.37 38.35 -4.51
N GLN A 270 14.63 37.89 -5.74
CA GLN A 270 15.03 36.50 -5.98
C GLN A 270 16.50 36.31 -5.58
N THR A 271 16.73 35.74 -4.40
CA THR A 271 18.08 35.34 -3.96
C THR A 271 18.35 33.90 -4.39
N THR A 272 19.40 33.70 -5.19
CA THR A 272 19.88 32.36 -5.53
C THR A 272 20.68 31.81 -4.36
N VAL A 273 20.26 30.65 -3.84
CA VAL A 273 20.96 29.92 -2.79
C VAL A 273 21.42 28.57 -3.32
N TYR A 274 22.63 28.17 -2.96
CA TYR A 274 23.18 26.87 -3.33
C TYR A 274 23.00 25.92 -2.15
N ILE A 275 22.30 24.82 -2.39
CA ILE A 275 22.03 23.80 -1.37
C ILE A 275 22.89 22.58 -1.68
N GLY A 276 23.85 22.31 -0.81
CA GLY A 276 24.70 21.12 -0.88
C GLY A 276 24.22 20.08 0.13
N GLY A 277 23.74 18.93 -0.36
CA GLY A 277 23.46 17.77 0.48
C GLY A 277 24.66 16.83 0.53
N SER A 278 25.02 16.36 1.72
CA SER A 278 25.99 15.28 1.90
C SER A 278 25.40 14.19 2.77
N ALA A 279 25.60 12.94 2.36
CA ALA A 279 25.19 11.77 3.12
C ALA A 279 26.41 10.88 3.38
N MET A 280 26.67 10.60 4.65
CA MET A 280 27.64 9.61 5.08
C MET A 280 26.92 8.29 5.37
N ASN A 281 27.54 7.17 4.99
CA ASN A 281 27.03 5.81 5.22
C ASN A 281 25.64 5.56 4.63
N SER A 282 25.34 6.15 3.46
CA SER A 282 24.12 5.94 2.70
C SER A 282 23.83 4.44 2.54
N GLY A 283 22.60 4.02 2.87
CA GLY A 283 22.20 2.60 2.82
C GLY A 283 22.55 1.77 4.06
N SER A 284 23.04 2.38 5.14
CA SER A 284 23.27 1.69 6.42
C SER A 284 22.38 2.23 7.55
N ALA A 285 22.26 1.47 8.64
CA ALA A 285 21.57 1.91 9.86
C ALA A 285 22.22 3.14 10.53
N ASN A 286 23.41 3.55 10.10
CA ASN A 286 24.14 4.72 10.59
C ASN A 286 24.26 5.82 9.53
N ALA A 287 23.35 5.84 8.55
CA ALA A 287 23.29 6.90 7.56
C ALA A 287 23.09 8.25 8.28
N LYS A 288 23.93 9.23 7.93
CA LYS A 288 23.85 10.60 8.43
C LYS A 288 23.82 11.53 7.23
N SER A 289 22.79 12.35 7.12
CA SER A 289 22.73 13.40 6.11
C SER A 289 22.86 14.77 6.76
N GLY A 290 23.60 15.66 6.11
CA GLY A 290 23.66 17.08 6.43
C GLY A 290 23.39 17.89 5.17
N GLY A 291 22.68 19.00 5.31
CA GLY A 291 22.51 20.00 4.26
C GLY A 291 23.22 21.28 4.67
N GLY A 292 23.99 21.86 3.75
CA GLY A 292 24.50 23.23 3.86
C GLY A 292 23.77 24.12 2.87
N VAL A 293 23.37 25.31 3.31
CA VAL A 293 22.90 26.37 2.43
C VAL A 293 23.99 27.41 2.35
N TRP A 294 24.43 27.72 1.14
CA TRP A 294 25.42 28.77 0.88
C TRP A 294 24.77 29.91 0.10
N HIS A 295 25.03 31.14 0.54
CA HIS A 295 24.69 32.36 -0.15
C HIS A 295 25.91 33.29 -0.11
N GLY A 296 26.21 33.99 -1.22
CA GLY A 296 27.32 34.92 -1.31
C GLY A 296 27.20 35.81 -2.55
N GLU A 297 27.68 37.06 -2.45
CA GLU A 297 27.40 38.12 -3.43
C GLU A 297 28.23 38.05 -4.73
N ASN A 298 29.09 37.06 -4.95
CA ASN A 298 29.97 37.04 -6.13
C ASN A 298 30.30 35.62 -6.63
N ASN A 299 29.41 35.00 -7.40
CA ASN A 299 29.75 33.82 -8.20
C ASN A 299 29.28 34.04 -9.65
N GLU A 300 30.21 34.47 -10.52
CA GLU A 300 30.18 34.19 -11.97
C GLU A 300 30.54 32.72 -12.22
#